data_AF-A0A2I4PDI2-F1
#
_entry.id   AF-A0A2I4PDI2-F1
#
_cell.length_a   1.000
_cell.length_b   1.000
_cell.length_c   1.000
_cell.angle_alpha   90.00
_cell.angle_beta   90.00
_cell.angle_gamma   90.00
#
_symmetry.space_group_name_H-M   'P 1'
#
loop_
_entity.id
_entity.type
_entity.pdbx_description
1 polymer ?
#
loop_
_entity_poly.entity_id
_entity_poly.type
_entity_poly.pdbx_seq_one_letter_code
_entity_poly.pdbx_strand_id
1 'polypeptide(L)'
;IPTYVLLLILTSFFSVLYVVQYLKSSVVAEFQYEFDFKLMFSYIDKLFSMPLMYFSNRSTGELVFRANLNIYIRQILSQKVITTLIDSLFLGIYLFLMVNYSILLTIIALVLISLIAFLSIINSHTIKRFVDKEIMEQGNVQRIITEAIEGIETIKSANAEKSFLLNWKNMFTSQLLITKNKNRYIAIFGILPEIIQSVMPALFLIIGIKLIINNSLSLGSLIGFVSIVTMVMKPILSLVSSYNDFLLLNVYFQKLSEVLTYEEKNDFNNKKGNVGKEEFI
;
A
#
# COMPACT_ATOMS: atom_id res chain seq x y z
N ILE A 1 -43.16 19.44 6.01
CA ILE A 1 -42.52 19.09 4.72
C ILE A 1 -43.26 17.90 4.15
N PRO A 2 -43.77 17.93 2.90
CA PRO A 2 -44.45 16.79 2.30
C PRO A 2 -43.51 15.60 2.15
N THR A 3 -44.01 14.37 2.33
CA THR A 3 -43.20 13.13 2.25
C THR A 3 -42.51 12.97 0.89
N TYR A 4 -43.13 13.41 -0.21
CA TYR A 4 -42.54 13.40 -1.55
C TYR A 4 -41.36 14.36 -1.70
N VAL A 5 -41.38 15.53 -1.03
CA VAL A 5 -40.26 16.48 -1.05
C VAL A 5 -39.05 15.87 -0.34
N LEU A 6 -39.28 15.15 0.76
CA LEU A 6 -38.24 14.46 1.51
C LEU A 6 -37.59 13.34 0.68
N LEU A 7 -38.39 12.59 -0.07
CA LEU A 7 -37.89 11.59 -1.03
C LEU A 7 -37.06 12.23 -2.16
N LEU A 8 -37.52 13.36 -2.73
CA LEU A 8 -36.76 14.08 -3.76
C LEU A 8 -35.42 14.62 -3.25
N ILE A 9 -35.37 15.13 -2.01
CA ILE A 9 -34.12 15.61 -1.40
C ILE A 9 -33.16 14.44 -1.18
N LEU A 10 -33.65 13.30 -0.68
CA LEU A 10 -32.85 12.09 -0.48
C LEU A 10 -32.30 11.56 -1.80
N THR A 11 -33.15 11.39 -2.82
CA THR A 11 -32.71 10.91 -4.14
C THR A 11 -31.73 11.89 -4.79
N SER A 12 -31.97 13.20 -4.68
CA SER A 12 -31.03 14.22 -5.14
C SER A 12 -29.70 14.11 -4.41
N PHE A 13 -29.68 13.98 -3.09
CA PHE A 13 -28.45 13.86 -2.32
C PHE A 13 -27.64 12.62 -2.71
N PHE A 14 -28.29 11.45 -2.78
CA PHE A 14 -27.63 10.21 -3.22
C PHE A 14 -27.14 10.30 -4.66
N SER A 15 -27.90 10.93 -5.56
CA SER A 15 -27.48 11.13 -6.95
C SER A 15 -26.24 12.01 -7.06
N VAL A 16 -26.14 13.09 -6.28
CA VAL A 16 -24.97 13.98 -6.23
C VAL A 16 -23.76 13.21 -5.70
N LEU A 17 -23.92 12.45 -4.62
CA LEU A 17 -22.84 11.61 -4.09
C LEU A 17 -22.35 10.58 -5.11
N TYR A 18 -23.28 9.94 -5.83
CA TYR A 18 -22.94 8.99 -6.89
C TYR A 18 -22.17 9.65 -8.03
N VAL A 19 -22.64 10.81 -8.50
CA VAL A 19 -21.98 11.56 -9.58
C VAL A 19 -20.57 11.99 -9.16
N VAL A 20 -20.40 12.52 -7.94
CA VAL A 20 -19.07 12.91 -7.42
C VAL A 20 -18.14 11.70 -7.34
N GLN A 21 -18.62 10.56 -6.85
CA GLN A 21 -17.83 9.34 -6.75
C GLN A 21 -17.47 8.76 -8.14
N TYR A 22 -18.41 8.81 -9.09
CA TYR A 22 -18.21 8.39 -10.46
C TYR A 22 -17.19 9.28 -11.18
N LEU A 23 -17.31 10.60 -11.06
CA LEU A 23 -16.36 11.55 -11.64
C LEU A 23 -14.96 11.35 -11.06
N LYS A 24 -14.84 11.22 -9.73
CA LYS A 24 -13.56 10.89 -9.08
C LYS A 24 -12.94 9.63 -9.68
N SER A 25 -13.71 8.54 -9.72
CA SER A 25 -13.20 7.26 -10.23
C SER A 25 -12.83 7.32 -11.71
N SER A 26 -13.58 8.06 -12.52
CA SER A 26 -13.34 8.20 -13.96
C SER A 26 -12.10 9.03 -14.24
N VAL A 27 -11.91 10.15 -13.52
CA VAL A 27 -10.68 10.95 -13.60
C VAL A 27 -9.48 10.10 -13.20
N VAL A 28 -9.56 9.38 -12.09
CA VAL A 28 -8.46 8.49 -11.64
C VAL A 28 -8.14 7.44 -12.72
N ALA A 29 -9.15 6.82 -13.33
CA ALA A 29 -8.96 5.79 -14.35
C ALA A 29 -8.29 6.33 -15.63
N GLU A 30 -8.72 7.49 -16.11
CA GLU A 30 -8.16 8.11 -17.33
C GLU A 30 -6.68 8.48 -17.13
N PHE A 31 -6.38 9.12 -15.98
CA PHE A 31 -5.00 9.45 -15.64
C PHE A 31 -4.14 8.20 -15.44
N GLN A 32 -4.68 7.14 -14.84
CA GLN A 32 -3.98 5.86 -14.70
C GLN A 32 -3.65 5.27 -16.07
N TYR A 33 -4.60 5.26 -17.00
CA TYR A 33 -4.38 4.73 -18.34
C TYR A 33 -3.24 5.46 -19.07
N GLU A 34 -3.32 6.79 -19.14
CA GLU A 34 -2.32 7.63 -19.80
C GLU A 34 -0.92 7.47 -19.20
N PHE A 35 -0.83 7.48 -17.86
CA PHE A 35 0.43 7.33 -17.15
C PHE A 35 1.00 5.93 -17.33
N ASP A 36 0.15 4.90 -17.24
CA ASP A 36 0.58 3.52 -17.34
C ASP A 36 1.10 3.20 -18.74
N PHE A 37 0.38 3.66 -19.77
CA PHE A 37 0.76 3.49 -21.16
C PHE A 37 2.10 4.15 -21.47
N LYS A 38 2.27 5.44 -21.11
CA LYS A 38 3.52 6.18 -21.37
C LYS A 38 4.74 5.54 -20.70
N LEU A 39 4.60 5.10 -19.45
CA LEU A 39 5.70 4.45 -18.73
C LEU A 39 6.06 3.08 -19.32
N MET A 40 5.06 2.24 -19.61
CA MET A 40 5.32 0.91 -20.18
C MET A 40 5.90 1.02 -21.59
N PHE A 41 5.33 1.89 -22.42
CA PHE A 41 5.80 2.13 -23.78
C PHE A 41 7.24 2.61 -23.76
N SER A 42 7.57 3.64 -22.96
CA SER A 42 8.93 4.16 -22.86
C SER A 42 9.93 3.11 -22.35
N TYR A 43 9.55 2.27 -21.38
CA TYR A 43 10.39 1.18 -20.90
C TYR A 43 10.66 0.13 -21.99
N ILE A 44 9.62 -0.33 -22.68
CA ILE A 44 9.73 -1.34 -23.73
C ILE A 44 10.50 -0.77 -24.93
N ASP A 45 10.16 0.42 -25.42
CA ASP A 45 10.88 1.09 -26.50
C ASP A 45 12.38 1.22 -26.19
N LYS A 46 12.70 1.64 -24.95
CA LYS A 46 14.09 1.72 -24.51
C LYS A 46 14.76 0.35 -24.44
N LEU A 47 14.08 -0.66 -23.90
CA LEU A 47 14.60 -2.03 -23.81
C LEU A 47 14.93 -2.59 -25.20
N PHE A 48 14.05 -2.41 -26.19
CA PHE A 48 14.26 -2.89 -27.56
C PHE A 48 15.29 -2.06 -28.33
N SER A 49 15.53 -0.80 -27.96
CA SER A 49 16.59 0.04 -28.54
C SER A 49 18.02 -0.34 -28.08
N MET A 50 18.16 -1.24 -27.10
CA MET A 50 19.47 -1.59 -26.51
C MET A 50 20.26 -2.56 -27.41
N PRO A 51 21.60 -2.45 -27.45
CA PRO A 51 22.45 -3.32 -28.26
C PRO A 51 22.42 -4.77 -27.76
N LEU A 52 22.67 -5.72 -28.67
CA LEU A 52 22.54 -7.16 -28.40
C LEU A 52 23.40 -7.65 -27.21
N MET A 53 24.57 -7.03 -26.99
CA MET A 53 25.44 -7.25 -25.82
C MET A 53 24.73 -7.05 -24.47
N TYR A 54 23.73 -6.17 -24.40
CA TYR A 54 22.94 -5.94 -23.20
C TYR A 54 22.17 -7.20 -22.77
N PHE A 55 21.67 -7.97 -23.75
CA PHE A 55 20.91 -9.20 -23.54
C PHE A 55 21.83 -10.40 -23.33
N SER A 56 23.01 -10.42 -23.95
CA SER A 56 23.98 -11.52 -23.83
C SER A 56 24.53 -11.68 -22.41
N ASN A 57 24.60 -10.58 -21.65
CA ASN A 57 25.20 -10.57 -20.31
C ASN A 57 24.17 -10.75 -19.17
N ARG A 58 22.89 -11.01 -19.48
CA ARG A 58 21.82 -11.08 -18.45
C ARG A 58 20.90 -12.26 -18.66
N SER A 59 20.48 -12.85 -17.55
CA SER A 59 19.49 -13.93 -17.60
C SER A 59 18.12 -13.40 -18.01
N THR A 60 17.33 -14.21 -18.73
CA THR A 60 15.93 -13.91 -19.03
C THR A 60 15.13 -13.62 -17.76
N GLY A 61 15.44 -14.34 -16.66
CA GLY A 61 14.80 -14.13 -15.36
C GLY A 61 15.07 -12.75 -14.77
N GLU A 62 16.27 -12.21 -14.94
CA GLU A 62 16.62 -10.86 -14.49
C GLU A 62 15.93 -9.77 -15.31
N LEU A 63 15.85 -9.94 -16.63
CA LEU A 63 15.13 -9.01 -17.51
C LEU A 63 13.62 -8.98 -17.21
N VAL A 64 13.03 -10.15 -16.98
CA VAL A 64 11.63 -10.28 -16.55
C VAL A 64 11.41 -9.68 -15.16
N PHE A 65 12.34 -9.88 -14.22
CA PHE A 65 12.27 -9.27 -12.90
C PHE A 65 12.29 -7.74 -12.97
N ARG A 66 13.16 -7.14 -13.79
CA ARG A 66 13.20 -5.68 -13.99
C ARG A 66 11.95 -5.13 -14.66
N ALA A 67 11.40 -5.85 -15.64
CA ALA A 67 10.12 -5.48 -16.24
C ALA A 67 8.98 -5.49 -15.20
N ASN A 68 8.98 -6.47 -14.30
CA ASN A 68 8.02 -6.54 -13.19
C ASN A 68 8.24 -5.42 -12.16
N LEU A 69 9.47 -5.02 -11.85
CA LEU A 69 9.73 -3.86 -10.98
C LEU A 69 9.11 -2.57 -11.54
N ASN A 70 9.14 -2.39 -12.87
CA ASN A 70 8.49 -1.25 -13.51
C ASN A 70 6.96 -1.27 -13.30
N ILE A 71 6.33 -2.46 -13.36
CA ILE A 71 4.90 -2.65 -13.05
C ILE A 71 4.58 -2.21 -11.61
N TYR A 72 5.40 -2.59 -10.64
CA TYR A 72 5.19 -2.20 -9.24
C TYR A 72 5.37 -0.70 -9.00
N ILE A 73 6.43 -0.11 -9.56
CA ILE A 73 6.68 1.34 -9.49
C ILE A 73 5.50 2.10 -10.09
N ARG A 74 5.04 1.66 -11.27
CA ARG A 74 3.89 2.22 -11.96
C ARG A 74 2.63 2.15 -11.11
N GLN A 75 2.30 0.99 -10.54
CA GLN A 75 1.12 0.85 -9.66
C GLN A 75 1.17 1.83 -8.49
N ILE A 76 2.32 2.01 -7.82
CA ILE A 76 2.40 2.96 -6.71
C ILE A 76 2.26 4.41 -7.21
N LEU A 77 2.91 4.77 -8.32
CA LEU A 77 2.86 6.13 -8.88
C LEU A 77 1.50 6.51 -9.48
N SER A 78 0.89 5.64 -10.30
CA SER A 78 -0.38 5.93 -10.96
C SER A 78 -1.58 5.70 -10.04
N GLN A 79 -1.56 4.65 -9.23
CA GLN A 79 -2.69 4.35 -8.37
C GLN A 79 -2.61 5.14 -7.07
N LYS A 80 -1.49 5.09 -6.36
CA LYS A 80 -1.41 5.65 -5.02
C LYS A 80 -1.29 7.15 -5.02
N VAL A 81 -0.32 7.73 -5.71
CA VAL A 81 -0.11 9.19 -5.70
C VAL A 81 -1.38 9.95 -6.11
N ILE A 82 -2.05 9.51 -7.19
CA ILE A 82 -3.26 10.16 -7.71
C ILE A 82 -4.41 10.08 -6.70
N THR A 83 -4.64 8.90 -6.12
CA THR A 83 -5.69 8.74 -5.10
C THR A 83 -5.37 9.55 -3.85
N THR A 84 -4.12 9.59 -3.40
CA THR A 84 -3.66 10.41 -2.27
C THR A 84 -3.88 11.91 -2.51
N LEU A 85 -3.57 12.42 -3.72
CA LEU A 85 -3.77 13.83 -4.06
C LEU A 85 -5.25 14.22 -3.99
N ILE A 86 -6.12 13.41 -4.60
CA ILE A 86 -7.56 13.65 -4.58
C ILE A 86 -8.10 13.53 -3.15
N ASP A 87 -7.68 12.49 -2.40
CA ASP A 87 -8.07 12.29 -1.01
C ASP A 87 -7.63 13.46 -0.12
N SER A 88 -6.46 14.04 -0.37
CA SER A 88 -5.95 15.23 0.34
C SER A 88 -6.80 16.47 0.06
N LEU A 89 -7.26 16.65 -1.18
CA LEU A 89 -8.16 17.73 -1.56
C LEU A 89 -9.51 17.60 -0.83
N PHE A 90 -10.12 16.41 -0.84
CA PHE A 90 -11.37 16.16 -0.11
C PHE A 90 -11.19 16.30 1.41
N LEU A 91 -10.05 15.88 1.94
CA LEU A 91 -9.71 16.08 3.35
C LEU A 91 -9.72 17.57 3.74
N GLY A 92 -9.16 18.44 2.89
CA GLY A 92 -9.24 19.89 3.08
C GLY A 92 -10.67 20.42 3.11
N ILE A 93 -11.52 19.97 2.17
CA ILE A 93 -12.94 20.34 2.12
C ILE A 93 -13.67 19.89 3.38
N TYR A 94 -13.47 18.65 3.81
CA TYR A 94 -14.12 18.12 5.00
C TYR A 94 -13.68 18.83 6.28
N LEU A 95 -12.38 19.11 6.45
CA LEU A 95 -11.88 19.88 7.58
C LEU A 95 -12.47 21.30 7.61
N PHE A 96 -12.56 21.95 6.45
CA PHE A 96 -13.21 23.25 6.33
C PHE A 96 -14.68 23.17 6.78
N LEU A 97 -15.44 22.19 6.28
CA LEU A 97 -16.84 22.01 6.69
C LEU A 97 -16.96 21.74 8.20
N MET A 98 -16.11 20.87 8.77
CA MET A 98 -16.12 20.55 10.20
C MET A 98 -15.92 21.80 11.07
N VAL A 99 -14.95 22.66 10.72
CA VAL A 99 -14.69 23.92 11.43
C VAL A 99 -15.91 24.84 11.38
N ASN A 100 -16.59 24.93 10.22
CA ASN A 100 -17.81 25.72 10.07
C ASN A 100 -18.98 25.19 10.94
N TYR A 101 -19.06 23.88 11.17
CA TYR A 101 -20.08 23.30 12.04
C TYR A 101 -19.80 23.55 13.53
N SER A 102 -18.59 23.23 14.00
CA SER A 102 -18.18 23.49 15.38
C SER A 102 -16.68 23.29 15.56
N ILE A 103 -15.99 24.35 16.02
CA ILE A 103 -14.57 24.30 16.32
C ILE A 103 -14.23 23.29 17.43
N LEU A 104 -15.08 23.20 18.47
CA LEU A 104 -14.84 22.35 19.63
C LEU A 104 -14.92 20.87 19.25
N LEU A 105 -15.96 20.47 18.52
CA LEU A 105 -16.10 19.11 18.01
C LEU A 105 -14.97 18.76 17.03
N THR A 106 -14.52 19.72 16.21
CA THR A 106 -13.42 19.54 15.27
C THR A 106 -12.10 19.25 15.98
N ILE A 107 -11.77 19.98 17.05
CA ILE A 107 -10.53 19.72 17.83
C ILE A 107 -10.57 18.31 18.43
N ILE A 108 -11.71 17.91 19.01
CA ILE A 108 -11.88 16.55 19.54
C ILE A 108 -11.71 15.50 18.44
N ALA A 109 -12.26 15.75 17.26
CA ALA A 109 -12.08 14.87 16.10
C ALA A 109 -10.63 14.77 15.68
N LEU A 110 -9.90 15.88 15.56
CA LEU A 110 -8.49 15.88 15.21
C LEU A 110 -7.64 15.10 16.21
N VAL A 111 -7.94 15.18 17.52
CA VAL A 111 -7.26 14.40 18.55
C VAL A 111 -7.52 12.90 18.37
N LEU A 112 -8.77 12.49 18.22
CA LEU A 112 -9.12 11.07 18.01
C LEU A 112 -8.54 10.52 16.71
N ILE A 113 -8.58 11.31 15.65
CA ILE A 113 -7.98 11.02 14.35
C ILE A 113 -6.46 10.84 14.47
N SER A 114 -5.79 11.76 15.17
CA SER A 114 -4.35 11.68 15.38
C SER A 114 -3.98 10.43 16.21
N LEU A 115 -4.81 10.07 17.19
CA LEU A 115 -4.64 8.85 17.97
C LEU A 115 -4.79 7.59 17.09
N ILE A 116 -5.81 7.54 16.25
CA ILE A 116 -6.02 6.46 15.26
C ILE A 116 -4.80 6.36 14.34
N ALA A 117 -4.37 7.46 13.73
CA ALA A 117 -3.23 7.48 12.82
C ALA A 117 -1.94 7.01 13.49
N PHE A 118 -1.68 7.46 14.72
CA PHE A 118 -0.53 7.04 15.52
C PHE A 118 -0.52 5.54 15.81
N LEU A 119 -1.66 5.00 16.26
CA LEU A 119 -1.82 3.55 16.49
C LEU A 119 -1.64 2.76 15.19
N SER A 120 -2.22 3.23 14.08
CA SER A 120 -2.08 2.59 12.77
C SER A 120 -0.62 2.55 12.29
N ILE A 121 0.16 3.63 12.49
CA ILE A 121 1.57 3.67 12.11
C ILE A 121 2.40 2.66 12.94
N ILE A 122 2.21 2.64 14.26
CA ILE A 122 2.92 1.71 15.16
C ILE A 122 2.59 0.25 14.81
N ASN A 123 1.30 -0.04 14.61
CA ASN A 123 0.84 -1.36 14.23
C ASN A 123 1.42 -1.77 12.88
N SER A 124 1.42 -0.88 11.89
CA SER A 124 1.95 -1.13 10.56
C SER A 124 3.44 -1.51 10.61
N HIS A 125 4.25 -0.78 11.37
CA HIS A 125 5.67 -1.12 11.56
C HIS A 125 5.89 -2.48 12.22
N THR A 126 5.09 -2.82 13.24
CA THR A 126 5.23 -4.10 13.92
C THR A 126 4.77 -5.27 13.05
N ILE A 127 3.64 -5.10 12.34
CA ILE A 127 3.13 -6.09 11.39
C ILE A 127 4.13 -6.32 10.26
N LYS A 128 4.77 -5.27 9.75
CA LYS A 128 5.82 -5.39 8.73
C LYS A 128 6.94 -6.33 9.17
N ARG A 129 7.43 -6.21 10.41
CA ARG A 129 8.46 -7.12 10.96
C ARG A 129 8.01 -8.59 11.00
N PHE A 130 6.73 -8.84 11.28
CA PHE A 130 6.19 -10.20 11.22
C PHE A 130 6.10 -10.71 9.77
N VAL A 131 5.63 -9.86 8.85
CA VAL A 131 5.52 -10.20 7.42
C VAL A 131 6.90 -10.49 6.83
N ASP A 132 7.92 -9.69 7.14
CA ASP A 132 9.29 -9.91 6.66
C ASP A 132 9.84 -11.28 7.12
N LYS A 133 9.62 -11.63 8.39
CA LYS A 133 10.01 -12.94 8.94
C LYS A 133 9.21 -14.10 8.33
N GLU A 134 7.91 -13.90 8.12
CA GLU A 134 7.02 -14.89 7.51
C GLU A 134 7.42 -15.18 6.06
N ILE A 135 7.71 -14.15 5.27
CA ILE A 135 8.19 -14.27 3.88
C ILE A 135 9.52 -15.02 3.84
N MET A 136 10.44 -14.73 4.77
CA MET A 136 11.73 -15.42 4.86
C MET A 136 11.56 -16.92 5.13
N GLU A 137 10.77 -17.29 6.15
CA GLU A 137 10.51 -18.71 6.45
C GLU A 137 9.71 -19.40 5.33
N GLN A 138 8.76 -18.70 4.72
CA GLN A 138 8.04 -19.21 3.55
C GLN A 138 8.99 -19.50 2.38
N GLY A 139 9.97 -18.62 2.13
CA GLY A 139 11.01 -18.85 1.13
C GLY A 139 11.87 -20.08 1.42
N ASN A 140 12.22 -20.30 2.69
CA ASN A 140 12.96 -21.49 3.11
C ASN A 140 12.15 -22.78 2.92
N VAL A 141 10.87 -22.77 3.28
CA VAL A 141 9.94 -23.90 3.07
C VAL A 141 9.73 -24.17 1.59
N GLN A 142 9.62 -23.14 0.76
CA GLN A 142 9.51 -23.30 -0.69
C GLN A 142 10.80 -23.90 -1.28
N ARG A 143 11.97 -23.43 -0.82
CA ARG A 143 13.27 -23.94 -1.29
C ARG A 143 13.44 -25.43 -1.06
N ILE A 144 13.18 -25.90 0.17
CA ILE A 144 13.32 -27.33 0.49
C ILE A 144 12.35 -28.21 -0.31
N ILE A 145 11.17 -27.71 -0.67
CA ILE A 145 10.23 -28.41 -1.56
C ILE A 145 10.80 -28.47 -2.97
N THR A 146 11.31 -27.36 -3.51
CA THR A 146 11.91 -27.31 -4.84
C THR A 146 13.11 -28.26 -4.94
N GLU A 147 14.04 -28.20 -3.98
CA GLU A 147 15.20 -29.09 -3.91
C GLU A 147 14.79 -30.57 -3.84
N ALA A 148 13.72 -30.89 -3.10
CA ALA A 148 13.22 -32.26 -3.01
C ALA A 148 12.55 -32.77 -4.27
N ILE A 149 11.91 -31.90 -5.04
CA ILE A 149 11.30 -32.26 -6.33
C ILE A 149 12.41 -32.48 -7.36
N GLU A 150 13.40 -31.58 -7.42
CA GLU A 150 14.55 -31.72 -8.31
C GLU A 150 15.41 -32.95 -7.97
N GLY A 151 15.59 -33.24 -6.67
CA GLY A 151 16.35 -34.37 -6.14
C GLY A 151 15.52 -35.61 -5.81
N ILE A 152 14.32 -35.77 -6.37
CA ILE A 152 13.38 -36.80 -5.94
C ILE A 152 13.93 -38.22 -6.09
N GLU A 153 14.71 -38.46 -7.15
CA GLU A 153 15.37 -39.75 -7.39
C GLU A 153 16.32 -40.10 -6.25
N THR A 154 17.14 -39.15 -5.79
CA THR A 154 18.07 -39.35 -4.67
C THR A 154 17.33 -39.65 -3.37
N ILE A 155 16.24 -38.93 -3.08
CA ILE A 155 15.44 -39.16 -1.87
C ILE A 155 14.82 -40.57 -1.89
N LYS A 156 14.31 -41.01 -3.05
CA LYS A 156 13.72 -42.34 -3.24
C LYS A 156 14.77 -43.45 -3.17
N SER A 157 15.89 -43.30 -3.84
CA SER A 157 16.98 -44.28 -3.82
C SER A 157 17.61 -44.43 -2.43
N ALA A 158 17.63 -43.37 -1.63
CA ALA A 158 18.13 -43.38 -0.26
C ALA A 158 17.09 -43.79 0.80
N ASN A 159 15.83 -44.05 0.41
CA ASN A 159 14.71 -44.31 1.34
C ASN A 159 14.59 -43.25 2.46
N ALA A 160 14.83 -41.98 2.10
CA ALA A 160 15.00 -40.86 3.02
C ALA A 160 13.72 -40.03 3.22
N GLU A 161 12.55 -40.48 2.71
CA GLU A 161 11.32 -39.70 2.71
C GLU A 161 10.86 -39.30 4.10
N LYS A 162 10.98 -40.20 5.08
CA LYS A 162 10.62 -39.90 6.47
C LYS A 162 11.52 -38.82 7.07
N SER A 163 12.82 -38.87 6.77
CA SER A 163 13.78 -37.86 7.24
C SER A 163 13.47 -36.50 6.63
N PHE A 164 13.20 -36.47 5.32
CA PHE A 164 12.75 -35.28 4.61
C PHE A 164 11.46 -34.70 5.21
N LEU A 165 10.43 -35.54 5.40
CA LEU A 165 9.14 -35.11 5.97
C LEU A 165 9.28 -34.54 7.37
N LEU A 166 10.16 -35.09 8.21
CA LEU A 166 10.44 -34.55 9.54
C LEU A 166 11.10 -33.17 9.45
N ASN A 167 12.09 -33.01 8.57
CA ASN A 167 12.76 -31.72 8.38
C ASN A 167 11.79 -30.66 7.84
N TRP A 168 11.04 -31.00 6.78
CA TRP A 168 10.01 -30.12 6.21
C TRP A 168 8.95 -29.74 7.23
N LYS A 169 8.45 -30.71 8.02
CA LYS A 169 7.48 -30.46 9.09
C LYS A 169 8.00 -29.44 10.11
N ASN A 170 9.26 -29.55 10.52
CA ASN A 170 9.85 -28.62 11.48
C ASN A 170 9.92 -27.19 10.90
N MET A 171 10.38 -27.04 9.67
CA MET A 171 10.44 -25.73 8.99
C MET A 171 9.04 -25.14 8.80
N PHE A 172 8.08 -25.94 8.33
CA PHE A 172 6.71 -25.50 8.16
C PHE A 172 6.03 -25.13 9.48
N THR A 173 6.33 -25.86 10.57
CA THR A 173 5.82 -25.53 11.91
C THR A 173 6.37 -24.19 12.40
N SER A 174 7.66 -23.90 12.15
CA SER A 174 8.27 -22.60 12.46
C SER A 174 7.61 -21.46 11.69
N GLN A 175 7.36 -21.65 10.39
CA GLN A 175 6.60 -20.69 9.57
C GLN A 175 5.19 -20.44 10.17
N LEU A 176 4.44 -21.51 10.48
CA LEU A 176 3.11 -21.40 11.08
C LEU A 176 3.11 -20.69 12.43
N LEU A 177 4.16 -20.86 13.25
CA LEU A 177 4.28 -20.18 14.53
C LEU A 177 4.43 -18.66 14.35
N ILE A 178 5.20 -18.22 13.35
CA ILE A 178 5.33 -16.81 13.00
C ILE A 178 3.99 -16.25 12.52
N THR A 179 3.31 -16.95 11.60
CA THR A 179 1.97 -16.56 11.13
C THR A 179 0.97 -16.48 12.28
N LYS A 180 0.98 -17.44 13.21
CA LYS A 180 0.13 -17.45 14.41
C LYS A 180 0.41 -16.24 15.30
N ASN A 181 1.68 -15.93 15.56
CA ASN A 181 2.06 -14.79 16.39
C ASN A 181 1.69 -13.45 15.73
N LYS A 182 1.88 -13.32 14.42
CA LYS A 182 1.39 -12.18 13.63
C LYS A 182 -0.11 -12.01 13.79
N ASN A 183 -0.89 -13.08 13.61
CA ASN A 183 -2.35 -13.03 13.69
C ASN A 183 -2.84 -12.69 15.11
N ARG A 184 -2.18 -13.23 16.16
CA ARG A 184 -2.46 -12.83 17.55
C ARG A 184 -2.17 -11.35 17.79
N TYR A 185 -1.07 -10.84 17.23
CA TYR A 185 -0.75 -9.41 17.32
C TYR A 185 -1.81 -8.54 16.64
N ILE A 186 -2.22 -8.89 15.42
CA ILE A 186 -3.30 -8.20 14.69
C ILE A 186 -4.61 -8.25 15.48
N ALA A 187 -4.98 -9.40 16.04
CA ALA A 187 -6.20 -9.54 16.82
C ALA A 187 -6.22 -8.66 18.09
N ILE A 188 -5.07 -8.46 18.75
CA ILE A 188 -4.99 -7.66 19.98
C ILE A 188 -4.83 -6.17 19.66
N PHE A 189 -3.93 -5.82 18.75
CA PHE A 189 -3.52 -4.43 18.53
C PHE A 189 -4.05 -3.85 17.21
N GLY A 190 -4.20 -4.68 16.18
CA GLY A 190 -4.68 -4.26 14.85
C GLY A 190 -6.13 -3.78 14.84
N ILE A 191 -6.97 -4.28 15.75
CA ILE A 191 -8.40 -3.94 15.84
C ILE A 191 -8.64 -2.63 16.64
N LEU A 192 -7.66 -2.14 17.41
CA LEU A 192 -7.83 -0.94 18.25
C LEU A 192 -8.25 0.31 17.44
N PRO A 193 -7.63 0.64 16.29
CA PRO A 193 -8.08 1.76 15.46
C PRO A 193 -9.53 1.62 14.97
N GLU A 194 -9.96 0.39 14.63
CA GLU A 194 -11.31 0.09 14.14
C GLU A 194 -12.36 0.25 15.24
N ILE A 195 -12.03 -0.13 16.48
CA ILE A 195 -12.90 0.07 17.65
C ILE A 195 -13.09 1.58 17.90
N ILE A 196 -12.00 2.35 17.90
CA ILE A 196 -12.09 3.81 18.10
C ILE A 196 -12.94 4.42 16.98
N GLN A 197 -12.72 4.04 15.73
CA GLN A 197 -13.50 4.51 14.59
C GLN A 197 -14.99 4.18 14.73
N SER A 198 -15.33 2.98 15.20
CA SER A 198 -16.72 2.54 15.35
C SER A 198 -17.44 3.26 16.50
N VAL A 199 -16.72 3.58 17.58
CA VAL A 199 -17.28 4.26 18.76
C VAL A 199 -17.33 5.79 18.60
N MET A 200 -16.48 6.34 17.73
CA MET A 200 -16.35 7.78 17.51
C MET A 200 -17.67 8.51 17.16
N PRO A 201 -18.55 8.01 16.26
CA PRO A 201 -19.85 8.62 16.02
C PRO A 201 -20.72 8.73 17.28
N ALA A 202 -20.75 7.69 18.11
CA ALA A 202 -21.51 7.68 19.35
C ALA A 202 -20.96 8.68 20.37
N LEU A 203 -19.63 8.79 20.49
CA LEU A 203 -18.97 9.81 21.32
C LEU A 203 -19.37 11.22 20.89
N PHE A 204 -19.37 11.49 19.58
CA PHE A 204 -19.78 12.78 19.05
C PHE A 204 -21.25 13.08 19.31
N LEU A 205 -22.13 12.10 19.24
CA LEU A 205 -23.54 12.28 19.62
C LEU A 205 -23.67 12.68 21.10
N ILE A 206 -23.00 11.97 22.01
CA ILE A 206 -23.07 12.24 23.46
C ILE A 206 -22.55 13.65 23.79
N ILE A 207 -21.41 14.05 23.20
CA ILE A 207 -20.82 15.37 23.42
C ILE A 207 -21.68 16.46 22.75
N GLY A 208 -22.16 16.18 21.53
CA GLY A 208 -22.99 17.08 20.76
C GLY A 208 -24.33 17.39 21.41
N ILE A 209 -24.96 16.42 22.07
CA ILE A 209 -26.22 16.65 22.80
C ILE A 209 -26.03 17.71 23.90
N LYS A 210 -24.90 17.69 24.62
CA LYS A 210 -24.60 18.73 25.62
C LYS A 210 -24.46 20.13 24.99
N LEU A 211 -23.89 20.22 23.79
CA LEU A 211 -23.76 21.48 23.04
C LEU A 211 -25.11 21.98 22.51
N ILE A 212 -26.02 21.07 22.16
CA ILE A 212 -27.40 21.40 21.78
C ILE A 212 -28.15 21.99 22.97
N ILE A 213 -28.01 21.39 24.16
CA ILE A 213 -28.64 21.91 25.39
C ILE A 213 -28.15 23.33 25.71
N ASN A 214 -26.87 23.62 25.43
CA ASN A 214 -26.29 24.95 25.61
C ASN A 214 -26.64 25.95 24.46
N ASN A 215 -27.56 25.59 23.55
CA ASN A 215 -27.92 26.37 22.36
C ASN A 215 -26.74 26.77 21.44
N SER A 216 -25.61 26.07 21.55
CA SER A 216 -24.38 26.34 20.78
C SER A 216 -24.31 25.58 19.46
N LEU A 217 -25.18 24.58 19.30
CA LEU A 217 -25.21 23.67 18.15
C LEU A 217 -26.66 23.26 17.87
N SER A 218 -27.05 23.18 16.60
CA SER A 218 -28.36 22.60 16.22
C SER A 218 -28.28 21.07 16.08
N LEU A 219 -29.43 20.40 16.17
CA LEU A 219 -29.52 18.96 15.91
C LEU A 219 -29.05 18.59 14.50
N GLY A 220 -29.42 19.41 13.49
CA GLY A 220 -29.00 19.20 12.10
C GLY A 220 -27.48 19.32 11.93
N SER A 221 -26.86 20.31 12.57
CA SER A 221 -25.40 20.46 12.57
C SER A 221 -24.67 19.30 13.24
N LEU A 222 -25.24 18.69 14.29
CA LEU A 222 -24.65 17.51 14.91
C LEU A 222 -24.66 16.31 13.96
N ILE A 223 -25.80 16.04 13.34
CA ILE A 223 -25.94 14.93 12.38
C ILE A 223 -25.01 15.14 11.17
N GLY A 224 -24.93 16.37 10.67
CA GLY A 224 -24.00 16.75 9.61
C GLY A 224 -22.55 16.52 10.00
N PHE A 225 -22.16 16.95 11.21
CA PHE A 225 -20.81 16.76 11.74
C PHE A 225 -20.43 15.27 11.85
N VAL A 226 -21.29 14.43 12.43
CA VAL A 226 -21.04 12.98 12.57
C VAL A 226 -20.88 12.31 11.20
N SER A 227 -21.66 12.75 10.21
CA SER A 227 -21.55 12.26 8.83
C SER A 227 -20.21 12.63 8.20
N ILE A 228 -19.78 13.89 8.33
CA ILE A 228 -18.50 14.36 7.78
C ILE A 228 -17.32 13.68 8.46
N VAL A 229 -17.35 13.52 9.79
CA VAL A 229 -16.31 12.79 10.55
C VAL A 229 -16.09 11.39 9.97
N THR A 230 -17.17 10.68 9.62
CA THR A 230 -17.07 9.33 9.05
C THR A 230 -16.44 9.37 7.64
N MET A 231 -16.76 10.39 6.84
CA MET A 231 -16.16 10.59 5.52
C MET A 231 -14.67 10.96 5.58
N VAL A 232 -14.24 11.70 6.61
CA VAL A 232 -12.83 12.09 6.83
C VAL A 232 -11.93 10.90 7.15
N MET A 233 -12.47 9.81 7.71
CA MET A 233 -11.66 8.64 8.05
C MET A 233 -10.99 8.00 6.83
N LYS A 234 -11.71 7.90 5.71
CA LYS A 234 -11.22 7.25 4.49
C LYS A 234 -9.95 7.93 3.92
N PRO A 235 -9.91 9.25 3.65
CA PRO A 235 -8.72 9.90 3.14
C PRO A 235 -7.55 9.86 4.13
N ILE A 236 -7.81 9.85 5.45
CA ILE A 236 -6.76 9.74 6.47
C ILE A 236 -6.10 8.37 6.46
N LEU A 237 -6.89 7.29 6.43
CA LEU A 237 -6.36 5.94 6.31
C LEU A 237 -5.65 5.73 4.97
N SER A 238 -6.16 6.36 3.90
CA SER A 238 -5.49 6.41 2.59
C SER A 238 -4.11 7.06 2.69
N LEU A 239 -3.97 8.20 3.38
CA LEU A 239 -2.68 8.86 3.60
C LEU A 239 -1.69 7.99 4.40
N VAL A 240 -2.15 7.35 5.49
CA VAL A 240 -1.30 6.45 6.30
C VAL A 240 -0.83 5.25 5.48
N SER A 241 -1.71 4.65 4.67
CA SER A 241 -1.30 3.55 3.79
C SER A 241 -0.35 4.02 2.68
N SER A 242 -0.59 5.21 2.10
CA SER A 242 0.29 5.82 1.09
C SER A 242 1.70 6.02 1.63
N TYR A 243 1.84 6.46 2.88
CA TYR A 243 3.15 6.59 3.53
C TYR A 243 3.95 5.27 3.51
N ASN A 244 3.29 4.14 3.81
CA ASN A 244 3.94 2.84 3.76
C ASN A 244 4.32 2.43 2.33
N ASP A 245 3.46 2.72 1.35
CA ASP A 245 3.72 2.46 -0.06
C ASP A 245 4.91 3.27 -0.58
N PHE A 246 5.06 4.54 -0.17
CA PHE A 246 6.21 5.37 -0.50
C PHE A 246 7.52 4.85 0.10
N LEU A 247 7.50 4.39 1.35
CA LEU A 247 8.67 3.75 1.96
C LEU A 247 9.10 2.52 1.17
N LEU A 248 8.14 1.72 0.67
CA LEU A 248 8.41 0.54 -0.15
C LEU A 248 8.95 0.91 -1.53
N LEU A 249 8.38 1.93 -2.17
CA LEU A 249 8.84 2.46 -3.45
C LEU A 249 10.30 2.90 -3.38
N ASN A 250 10.73 3.57 -2.31
CA ASN A 250 12.13 3.94 -2.10
C ASN A 250 13.06 2.73 -2.08
N VAL A 251 12.65 1.61 -1.46
CA VAL A 251 13.44 0.36 -1.45
C VAL A 251 13.53 -0.23 -2.85
N TYR A 252 12.45 -0.22 -3.63
CA TYR A 252 12.50 -0.69 -5.03
C TYR A 252 13.37 0.19 -5.90
N PHE A 253 13.32 1.51 -5.73
CA PHE A 253 14.21 2.44 -6.41
C PHE A 253 15.68 2.22 -6.03
N GLN A 254 15.98 1.99 -4.75
CA GLN A 254 17.34 1.67 -4.31
C GLN A 254 17.86 0.39 -4.96
N LYS A 255 17.08 -0.69 -4.95
CA LYS A 255 17.45 -1.95 -5.61
C LYS A 255 17.65 -1.79 -7.12
N LEU A 256 16.81 -1.00 -7.79
CA LEU A 256 17.02 -0.65 -9.20
C LEU A 256 18.28 0.17 -9.39
N SER A 257 18.54 1.14 -8.52
CA SER A 257 19.71 2.02 -8.61
C SER A 257 21.00 1.24 -8.41
N GLU A 258 21.09 0.35 -7.44
CA GLU A 258 22.26 -0.50 -7.17
C GLU A 258 22.60 -1.37 -8.39
N VAL A 259 21.56 -1.90 -9.03
CA VAL A 259 21.70 -2.70 -10.23
C VAL A 259 22.14 -1.85 -11.44
N LEU A 260 21.64 -0.61 -11.57
CA LEU A 260 22.06 0.32 -12.61
C LEU A 260 23.48 0.86 -12.39
N THR A 261 23.90 1.11 -11.14
CA THR A 261 25.28 1.58 -10.84
C THR A 261 26.31 0.45 -10.92
N TYR A 262 25.92 -0.81 -10.69
CA TYR A 262 26.82 -1.96 -10.87
C TYR A 262 27.18 -2.17 -12.35
N GLU A 263 26.28 -1.80 -13.27
CA GLU A 263 26.53 -1.85 -14.72
C GLU A 263 27.45 -0.71 -15.20
N GLU A 264 27.27 0.52 -14.71
CA GLU A 264 28.15 1.64 -15.09
C GLU A 264 29.60 1.40 -14.63
N LYS A 265 29.83 0.88 -13.41
CA LYS A 265 31.19 0.63 -12.92
C LYS A 265 31.96 -0.40 -13.74
N ASN A 266 31.28 -1.41 -14.28
CA ASN A 266 31.91 -2.41 -15.14
C ASN A 266 32.18 -1.86 -16.55
N ASP A 267 31.33 -0.98 -17.08
CA ASP A 267 31.54 -0.36 -18.40
C ASP A 267 32.68 0.69 -18.38
N PHE A 268 32.84 1.43 -17.27
CA PHE A 268 33.98 2.34 -17.07
C PHE A 268 35.33 1.60 -16.91
N ASN A 269 35.35 0.44 -16.24
CA ASN A 269 36.57 -0.35 -16.12
C ASN A 269 36.91 -1.09 -17.42
N ASN A 270 35.92 -1.53 -18.20
CA ASN A 270 36.16 -2.19 -19.48
C ASN A 270 36.68 -1.20 -20.55
N LYS A 271 36.24 0.07 -20.51
CA LYS A 271 36.80 1.13 -21.36
C LYS A 271 38.24 1.54 -20.98
N LYS A 272 38.65 1.42 -19.72
CA LYS A 272 40.06 1.62 -19.32
C LYS A 272 40.95 0.41 -19.62
N GLY A 273 40.39 -0.80 -19.67
CA GLY A 273 41.12 -2.03 -19.99
C GLY A 273 41.45 -2.21 -21.47
N ASN A 274 40.63 -1.65 -22.38
CA ASN A 274 40.82 -1.78 -23.83
C ASN A 274 41.63 -0.66 -24.50
N VAL A 275 41.91 0.47 -23.81
CA VAL A 275 42.70 1.58 -24.39
C VAL A 275 44.22 1.37 -24.22
N GLY A 276 44.65 0.32 -23.50
CA GLY A 276 46.07 0.05 -23.21
C GLY A 276 46.72 -1.10 -23.97
N LYS A 277 46.08 -1.70 -24.99
CA LYS A 277 46.61 -2.90 -25.68
C LYS A 277 46.70 -2.82 -27.21
N GLU A 278 46.43 -1.68 -27.85
CA GLU A 278 46.47 -1.55 -29.31
C GLU A 278 47.61 -0.68 -29.87
N GLU A 279 48.55 -0.21 -29.05
CA GLU A 279 49.81 0.35 -29.55
C GLU A 279 50.96 -0.57 -29.12
N PHE A 280 51.51 -1.34 -30.07
CA PHE A 280 52.86 -1.93 -30.15
C PHE A 280 52.81 -3.23 -30.97
N ILE A 281 52.64 -3.09 -32.30
CA ILE A 281 53.29 -3.93 -33.32
C ILE A 281 53.77 -2.98 -34.42
#